data_AF-A0A948UN04-F1
#
_entry.id   AF-A0A948UN04-F1
#
_cell.length_a   1.000
_cell.length_b   1.000
_cell.length_c   1.000
_cell.angle_alpha   90.00
_cell.angle_beta   90.00
_cell.angle_gamma   90.00
#
_symmetry.space_group_name_H-M   'P 1'
#
loop_
_entity.id
_entity.type
_entity.pdbx_description
1 polymer ?
#
loop_
_entity_poly.entity_id
_entity_poly.type
_entity_poly.pdbx_seq_one_letter_code
_entity_poly.pdbx_strand_id
1 'polypeptide(L)' 'MNYTRTLLKNGLRVITIPMPSLESATVLVMVGAGSRYETRETSGISHFLEHMAFKGTEKRPTAIEI' A
#
# COMPACT_ATOMS: atom_id res chain seq x y z
N MET A 1 0.32 -12.54 20.16
CA MET A 1 1.00 -11.42 19.48
C MET A 1 0.16 -10.18 19.74
N ASN A 2 0.67 -9.22 20.51
CA ASN A 2 -0.09 -8.02 20.83
C ASN A 2 -0.07 -7.08 19.61
N TYR A 3 -1.21 -6.56 19.22
CA TYR A 3 -1.30 -5.54 18.17
C TYR A 3 -2.22 -4.41 18.64
N THR A 4 -1.95 -3.21 18.16
CA THR A 4 -2.82 -2.05 18.34
C THR A 4 -3.54 -1.76 17.05
N ARG A 5 -4.85 -1.58 17.11
CA ARG A 5 -5.66 -1.12 15.99
C ARG A 5 -6.02 0.34 16.19
N THR A 6 -5.67 1.17 15.22
CA THR A 6 -6.02 2.59 15.18
C THR A 6 -6.90 2.87 13.97
N LEU A 7 -8.02 3.57 14.19
CA LEU A 7 -8.83 4.13 13.11
C LEU A 7 -8.50 5.62 12.98
N LEU A 8 -7.94 6.01 11.84
CA LEU A 8 -7.62 7.41 11.58
C LEU A 8 -8.90 8.21 11.24
N LYS A 9 -8.81 9.53 11.35
CA LYS A 9 -9.96 10.44 11.06
C LYS A 9 -10.52 10.28 9.64
N ASN A 10 -9.68 9.87 8.68
CA ASN A 10 -10.07 9.60 7.30
C ASN A 10 -10.62 8.17 7.07
N GLY A 11 -10.83 7.39 8.14
CA GLY A 11 -11.34 6.03 8.06
C GLY A 11 -10.29 4.95 7.78
N LEU A 12 -9.02 5.30 7.55
CA LEU A 12 -7.96 4.32 7.33
C LEU A 12 -7.71 3.52 8.62
N ARG A 13 -7.66 2.19 8.48
CA ARG A 13 -7.35 1.26 9.57
C ARG A 13 -5.86 0.97 9.56
N VAL A 14 -5.20 1.23 10.68
CA VAL A 14 -3.78 0.94 10.89
C VAL A 14 -3.65 -0.14 11.96
N ILE A 15 -2.88 -1.18 11.67
CA ILE A 15 -2.51 -2.23 12.62
C ILE A 15 -1.02 -2.11 12.90
N THR A 16 -0.67 -1.91 14.17
CA THR A 16 0.73 -1.82 14.61
C THR A 16 1.06 -3.03 15.47
N ILE A 17 2.14 -3.72 15.14
CA ILE A 17 2.60 -4.91 15.85
C ILE A 17 4.03 -4.64 16.36
N PRO A 18 4.23 -4.40 17.67
CA PRO A 18 5.58 -4.20 18.21
C PRO A 18 6.38 -5.51 18.18
N MET A 19 7.59 -5.45 17.64
CA MET A 19 8.52 -6.57 17.57
C MET A 19 9.92 -6.13 18.06
N PRO A 20 10.14 -6.00 19.39
CA PRO A 20 11.35 -5.39 19.95
C PRO A 20 12.66 -6.10 19.61
N SER A 21 12.59 -7.37 19.22
CA SER A 21 13.75 -8.19 18.85
C SER A 21 14.18 -8.01 17.39
N LEU A 22 13.47 -7.20 16.59
CA LEU A 22 13.79 -6.97 15.18
C LEU A 22 14.34 -5.56 14.99
N GLU A 23 15.43 -5.45 14.23
CA GLU A 23 16.03 -4.17 13.82
C GLU A 23 15.42 -3.62 12.51
N SER A 24 14.60 -4.42 11.83
CA SER A 24 13.88 -4.00 10.63
C SER A 24 12.42 -3.72 10.93
N ALA A 25 11.84 -2.81 10.14
CA ALA A 25 10.41 -2.57 10.12
C ALA A 25 9.83 -3.01 8.77
N THR A 26 8.58 -3.45 8.76
CA THR A 26 7.83 -3.74 7.53
C THR A 26 6.55 -2.93 7.55
N VAL A 27 6.25 -2.29 6.42
CA VAL A 27 5.02 -1.51 6.23
C VAL A 27 4.28 -2.10 5.04
N LEU A 28 3.01 -2.41 5.22
CA LEU A 28 2.11 -2.85 4.15
C LEU A 28 0.95 -1.86 4.03
N VAL A 29 0.64 -1.47 2.81
CA VAL A 29 -0.56 -0.71 2.47
C VAL A 29 -1.42 -1.60 1.59
N MET A 30 -2.67 -1.83 2.00
CA MET A 30 -3.61 -2.68 1.27
C MET A 30 -4.78 -1.86 0.76
N VAL A 31 -5.14 -2.06 -0.49
CA VAL A 31 -6.31 -1.45 -1.13
C VAL A 31 -7.32 -2.55 -1.42
N GLY A 32 -8.59 -2.32 -1.07
CA GLY A 32 -9.69 -3.26 -1.32
C GLY A 32 -10.14 -3.32 -2.79
N ALA A 33 -9.20 -3.19 -3.73
CA ALA A 33 -9.40 -3.16 -5.17
C ALA A 33 -8.40 -4.10 -5.86
N GLY A 34 -8.59 -4.36 -7.15
CA GLY A 34 -7.71 -5.22 -7.94
C GLY A 34 -8.42 -5.84 -9.15
N SER A 35 -7.75 -6.79 -9.80
CA SER A 35 -8.21 -7.41 -11.06
C SER A 35 -9.60 -8.05 -11.00
N ARG A 36 -10.07 -8.42 -9.80
CA ARG A 36 -11.45 -8.90 -9.58
C ARG A 36 -12.52 -7.91 -10.08
N TYR A 37 -12.22 -6.62 -10.11
CA TYR A 37 -13.14 -5.57 -10.51
C TYR A 37 -12.93 -5.11 -11.96
N GLU A 38 -12.03 -5.75 -12.71
CA GLU A 38 -11.76 -5.41 -14.10
C GLU A 38 -12.80 -6.00 -15.05
N THR A 39 -13.08 -5.30 -16.15
CA THR A 39 -13.78 -5.86 -17.30
C THR A 39 -12.78 -6.39 -18.31
N ARG A 40 -13.28 -6.99 -19.39
CA ARG A 40 -12.42 -7.47 -20.49
C ARG A 40 -11.66 -6.32 -21.15
N GLU A 41 -12.29 -5.16 -21.26
CA GLU A 41 -11.73 -3.95 -21.87
C GLU A 41 -10.63 -3.33 -21.00
N THR A 42 -10.70 -3.50 -19.67
CA THR A 42 -9.74 -2.92 -18.72
C THR A 42 -8.75 -3.96 -18.16
N SER A 43 -8.68 -5.14 -18.75
CA SER A 43 -7.87 -6.25 -18.25
C SER A 43 -6.40 -5.83 -18.07
N GLY A 44 -5.87 -6.02 -16.87
CA GLY A 44 -4.50 -5.69 -16.49
C GLY A 44 -4.30 -4.29 -15.93
N ILE A 45 -5.32 -3.42 -15.88
CA ILE A 45 -5.16 -2.03 -15.42
C ILE A 45 -4.76 -1.94 -13.95
N SER A 46 -5.24 -2.82 -13.07
CA SER A 46 -4.91 -2.81 -11.64
C SER A 46 -3.45 -3.17 -11.42
N HIS A 47 -2.96 -4.19 -12.13
CA HIS A 47 -1.55 -4.57 -12.09
C HIS A 47 -0.68 -3.48 -12.71
N PHE A 48 -1.11 -2.88 -13.83
CA PHE A 48 -0.40 -1.74 -14.41
C PHE A 48 -0.31 -0.56 -13.41
N LEU A 49 -1.41 -0.23 -12.73
CA LEU A 49 -1.45 0.83 -11.71
C LEU A 49 -0.51 0.51 -10.53
N GLU A 50 -0.43 -0.74 -10.09
CA GLU A 50 0.52 -1.19 -9.07
C GLU A 50 1.96 -0.85 -9.44
N HIS A 51 2.38 -1.13 -10.69
CA HIS A 51 3.72 -0.73 -11.17
C HIS A 51 3.90 0.78 -11.21
N MET A 52 2.87 1.52 -11.61
CA MET A 52 2.92 2.98 -11.70
C MET A 52 3.09 3.66 -10.34
N ALA A 53 2.69 3.00 -9.23
CA ALA A 53 2.92 3.51 -7.89
C ALA A 53 4.42 3.70 -7.55
N PHE A 54 5.32 3.03 -8.29
CA PHE A 54 6.77 3.10 -8.11
C PHE A 54 7.47 3.96 -9.17
N LYS A 55 6.73 4.73 -9.97
CA LYS A 55 7.29 5.56 -11.06
C LYS A 55 7.39 7.05 -10.74
N GLY A 56 7.04 7.46 -9.51
CA GLY A 56 7.15 8.83 -9.04
C GLY A 56 5.85 9.35 -8.42
N THR A 57 5.97 10.36 -7.58
CA THR A 57 4.87 11.09 -6.93
C THR A 57 5.19 12.60 -6.94
N GLU A 58 4.22 13.45 -6.63
CA GLU A 58 4.44 14.91 -6.56
C GLU A 58 5.60 15.33 -5.63
N LYS A 59 5.84 14.57 -4.55
CA LYS A 59 6.92 14.85 -3.57
C LYS A 59 8.24 14.15 -3.90
N ARG A 60 8.21 13.11 -4.74
CA ARG A 60 9.35 12.28 -5.16
C ARG A 60 9.19 12.01 -6.66
N PRO A 61 9.56 12.97 -7.53
CA PRO A 61 9.12 12.96 -8.92
C PRO A 61 9.64 11.81 -9.78
N THR A 62 10.79 11.22 -9.43
CA THR A 62 11.40 10.14 -10.21
C THR A 62 11.34 8.79 -9.50
N ALA A 63 11.49 7.71 -10.25
CA ALA A 63 11.51 6.35 -9.72
C ALA A 63 12.71 6.07 -8.77
N ILE A 64 13.80 6.84 -8.87
CA ILE A 64 14.98 6.69 -7.98
C ILE A 64 14.70 7.32 -6.61
N GLU A 65 13.80 8.30 -6.55
CA GLU A 65 13.48 9.01 -5.31
C GLU A 65 12.40 8.32 -4.47
N ILE A 66 11.69 7.34 -5.04
CA ILE A 66 10.72 6.45 -4.37
C ILE A 66 11.47 5.35 -3.63
#